data_AF-A0A520BDF8-F1
#
_entry.id   AF-A0A520BDF8-F1
#
_cell.length_a   1.000
_cell.length_b   1.000
_cell.length_c   1.000
_cell.angle_alpha   90.00
_cell.angle_beta   90.00
_cell.angle_gamma   90.00
#
_symmetry.space_group_name_H-M   'P 1'
#
loop_
_entity.id
_entity.type
_entity.pdbx_description
1 polymer ?
#
loop_
_entity_poly.entity_id
_entity_poly.type
_entity_poly.pdbx_seq_one_letter_code
_entity_poly.pdbx_strand_id
1 'polypeptide(L)'
;KLYNAKIPDNAKNLWDVPNLLLQKFPAEEFSVTTKLAFKPNLKLENEETGLVIMGRNYAAITLKSKKDGIYLIYNICTAADKGKAEIEKEIMRLKSGSIYLKAKISAGAKCQFSYSEDGINFTEAGDEFQAVAGQWIGAKIGLFATRENQINDSGVADYDWFRFDNK
;
A
#
# COMPACT_ATOMS: atom_id res chain seq x y z
N LYS A 1 -11.02 4.75 8.48
CA LYS A 1 -11.82 3.79 7.66
C LYS A 1 -11.83 4.26 6.22
N LEU A 2 -11.45 3.39 5.29
CA LEU A 2 -11.58 3.56 3.84
C LEU A 2 -12.51 2.48 3.31
N TYR A 3 -13.37 2.82 2.35
CA TYR A 3 -14.17 1.86 1.61
C TYR A 3 -13.44 1.50 0.32
N ASN A 4 -13.45 0.22 -0.05
CA ASN A 4 -12.79 -0.23 -1.27
C ASN A 4 -13.50 0.34 -2.49
N ALA A 5 -12.87 1.31 -3.14
CA ALA A 5 -13.42 2.02 -4.29
C ALA A 5 -13.10 1.26 -5.58
N LYS A 6 -14.06 1.22 -6.52
CA LYS A 6 -13.80 0.61 -7.82
C LYS A 6 -12.74 1.43 -8.57
N ILE A 7 -11.68 0.78 -9.04
CA ILE A 7 -10.67 1.40 -9.90
C ILE A 7 -11.25 1.68 -11.29
N PRO A 8 -10.78 2.72 -12.02
CA PRO A 8 -11.18 2.95 -13.40
C PRO A 8 -10.91 1.72 -14.29
N ASP A 9 -11.81 1.41 -15.23
CA ASP A 9 -11.70 0.21 -16.08
C ASP A 9 -10.44 0.21 -16.97
N ASN A 10 -9.86 1.39 -17.24
CA ASN A 10 -8.64 1.57 -18.01
C ASN A 10 -7.39 1.83 -17.16
N ALA A 11 -7.50 1.75 -15.82
CA ALA A 11 -6.37 1.93 -14.92
C ALA A 11 -5.36 0.80 -15.11
N LYS A 12 -4.09 1.16 -15.32
CA LYS A 12 -3.02 0.17 -15.53
C LYS A 12 -2.24 -0.14 -14.25
N ASN A 13 -2.25 0.80 -13.33
CA ASN A 13 -1.55 0.76 -12.05
C ASN A 13 -2.12 1.87 -11.13
N LEU A 14 -1.60 2.02 -9.92
CA LEU A 14 -2.10 3.00 -8.94
C LEU A 14 -1.96 4.47 -9.37
N TRP A 15 -1.20 4.79 -10.42
CA TRP A 15 -1.10 6.14 -10.98
C TRP A 15 -2.44 6.64 -11.56
N ASP A 16 -3.21 5.72 -12.14
CA ASP A 16 -4.50 6.02 -12.77
C ASP A 16 -5.66 5.96 -11.77
N VAL A 17 -5.39 5.53 -10.53
CA VAL A 17 -6.41 5.30 -9.50
C VAL A 17 -6.66 6.58 -8.71
N PRO A 18 -7.92 7.03 -8.56
CA PRO A 18 -8.26 8.14 -7.68
C PRO A 18 -8.31 7.72 -6.21
N ASN A 19 -8.45 8.69 -5.30
CA ASN A 19 -8.71 8.45 -3.87
C ASN A 19 -7.56 7.79 -3.08
N LEU A 20 -6.31 8.02 -3.49
CA LEU A 20 -5.15 7.75 -2.64
C LEU A 20 -4.99 8.89 -1.62
N LEU A 21 -5.02 8.56 -0.33
CA LEU A 21 -4.77 9.51 0.74
C LEU A 21 -3.25 9.64 0.96
N LEU A 22 -2.64 10.66 0.38
CA LEU A 22 -1.17 10.81 0.32
C LEU A 22 -0.68 12.06 1.07
N GLN A 23 0.50 11.96 1.68
CA GLN A 23 1.26 13.07 2.28
C GLN A 23 2.69 13.12 1.74
N LYS A 24 3.25 14.33 1.63
CA LYS A 24 4.65 14.53 1.19
C LYS A 24 5.62 13.97 2.23
N PHE A 25 6.81 13.59 1.79
CA PHE A 25 7.90 13.25 2.69
C PHE A 25 8.23 14.47 3.57
N PRO A 26 8.18 14.36 4.92
CA PRO A 26 8.39 15.50 5.81
C PRO A 26 9.88 15.79 6.06
N ALA A 27 10.76 14.82 5.82
CA ALA A 27 12.20 14.91 6.07
C ALA A 27 12.97 13.93 5.14
N GLU A 28 14.31 14.02 5.16
CA GLU A 28 15.18 13.08 4.45
C GLU A 28 15.10 11.66 5.03
N GLU A 29 15.04 11.56 6.36
CA GLU A 29 14.91 10.29 7.09
C GLU A 29 13.71 10.34 8.02
N PHE A 30 12.83 9.35 7.92
CA PHE A 30 11.67 9.20 8.79
C PHE A 30 11.11 7.79 8.65
N SER A 31 10.17 7.41 9.52
CA SER A 31 9.35 6.22 9.29
C SER A 31 7.88 6.53 9.43
N VAL A 32 7.06 5.75 8.73
CA VAL A 32 5.61 5.77 8.86
C VAL A 32 5.16 4.40 9.31
N THR A 33 4.36 4.35 10.36
CA THR A 33 3.71 3.12 10.81
C THR A 33 2.20 3.32 10.80
N THR A 34 1.45 2.26 10.50
CA THR A 34 -0.01 2.25 10.57
C THR A 34 -0.49 0.89 11.06
N LYS A 35 -1.58 0.88 11.84
CA LYS A 35 -2.32 -0.33 12.17
C LYS A 35 -3.54 -0.45 11.25
N LEU A 36 -3.67 -1.59 10.59
CA LEU A 36 -4.69 -1.88 9.59
C LEU A 36 -5.50 -3.10 10.02
N ALA A 37 -6.82 -3.00 9.94
CA ALA A 37 -7.72 -4.14 9.94
C ALA A 37 -8.52 -4.15 8.62
N PHE A 38 -8.24 -5.14 7.77
CA PHE A 38 -8.88 -5.31 6.48
C PHE A 38 -10.02 -6.33 6.54
N LYS A 39 -11.19 -5.92 6.05
CA LYS A 39 -12.41 -6.74 5.97
C LYS A 39 -12.90 -6.73 4.53
N PRO A 40 -12.34 -7.58 3.65
CA PRO A 40 -12.81 -7.66 2.27
C PRO A 40 -14.23 -8.22 2.22
N ASN A 41 -14.95 -7.88 1.16
CA ASN A 41 -16.24 -8.43 0.84
C ASN A 41 -16.06 -9.86 0.32
N LEU A 42 -16.67 -10.83 0.99
CA LEU A 42 -16.58 -12.26 0.62
C LEU A 42 -17.16 -12.60 -0.76
N LYS A 43 -17.94 -11.69 -1.36
CA LYS A 43 -18.48 -11.83 -2.72
C LYS A 43 -17.51 -11.35 -3.80
N LEU A 44 -16.40 -10.72 -3.39
CA LEU A 44 -15.39 -10.13 -4.28
C LEU A 44 -14.02 -10.74 -4.02
N GLU A 45 -13.22 -10.76 -5.07
CA GLU A 45 -11.79 -11.09 -5.04
C GLU A 45 -11.00 -9.86 -5.48
N ASN A 46 -9.70 -9.84 -5.19
CA ASN A 46 -8.78 -8.76 -5.54
C ASN A 46 -9.16 -7.41 -4.92
N GLU A 47 -9.87 -7.42 -3.80
CA GLU A 47 -9.96 -6.21 -2.98
C GLU A 47 -8.62 -6.00 -2.30
N GLU A 48 -8.11 -4.78 -2.37
CA GLU A 48 -6.75 -4.48 -1.96
C GLU A 48 -6.69 -3.18 -1.15
N THR A 49 -5.78 -3.12 -0.19
CA THR A 49 -5.53 -1.92 0.61
C THR A 49 -4.11 -1.97 1.17
N GLY A 50 -3.46 -0.83 1.39
CA GLY A 50 -2.07 -0.87 1.81
C GLY A 50 -1.43 0.48 2.09
N LEU A 51 -0.14 0.40 2.41
CA LEU A 51 0.76 1.53 2.57
C LEU A 51 1.60 1.66 1.29
N VAL A 52 1.51 2.80 0.61
CA VAL A 52 2.19 3.06 -0.67
C VAL A 52 3.15 4.22 -0.55
N ILE A 53 4.33 4.08 -1.17
CA ILE A 53 5.23 5.18 -1.48
C ILE A 53 5.07 5.49 -2.96
N MET A 54 4.51 6.66 -3.25
CA MET A 54 4.04 7.07 -4.57
C MET A 54 4.97 8.10 -5.21
N GLY A 55 5.33 7.83 -6.46
CA GLY A 55 6.11 8.67 -7.36
C GLY A 55 5.90 8.20 -8.81
N ARG A 56 6.76 8.61 -9.75
CA ARG A 56 6.74 8.04 -11.12
C ARG A 56 7.10 6.55 -11.14
N ASN A 57 7.86 6.11 -10.14
CA ASN A 57 7.88 4.73 -9.68
C ASN A 57 7.19 4.69 -8.32
N TYR A 58 6.56 3.57 -7.99
CA TYR A 58 6.01 3.38 -6.67
C TYR A 58 6.26 1.95 -6.19
N ALA A 59 6.21 1.79 -4.88
CA ALA A 59 6.15 0.49 -4.23
C ALA A 59 5.13 0.55 -3.09
N ALA A 60 4.53 -0.59 -2.79
CA ALA A 60 3.54 -0.70 -1.73
C ALA A 60 3.67 -2.03 -1.00
N ILE A 61 3.23 -2.04 0.26
CA ILE A 61 2.92 -3.26 0.98
C ILE A 61 1.41 -3.28 1.23
N THR A 62 0.76 -4.36 0.78
CA THR A 62 -0.70 -4.41 0.66
C THR A 62 -1.27 -5.70 1.22
N LEU A 63 -2.53 -5.63 1.65
CA LEU A 63 -3.37 -6.78 1.91
C LEU A 63 -4.32 -6.94 0.73
N LYS A 64 -4.30 -8.10 0.09
CA LYS A 64 -5.15 -8.44 -1.05
C LYS A 64 -6.01 -9.66 -0.75
N SER A 65 -7.31 -9.56 -1.04
CA SER A 65 -8.23 -10.70 -0.91
C SER A 65 -8.10 -11.66 -2.09
N LYS A 66 -8.09 -12.95 -1.77
CA LYS A 66 -8.18 -14.07 -2.72
C LYS A 66 -9.29 -15.02 -2.24
N LYS A 67 -9.67 -15.99 -3.08
CA LYS A 67 -10.71 -16.99 -2.76
C LYS A 67 -10.53 -17.68 -1.41
N ASP A 68 -9.29 -17.97 -1.05
CA ASP A 68 -8.97 -18.74 0.14
C ASP A 68 -8.47 -17.89 1.31
N GLY A 69 -8.28 -16.57 1.16
CA GLY A 69 -7.90 -15.74 2.30
C GLY A 69 -7.33 -14.38 1.92
N ILE A 70 -6.66 -13.77 2.90
CA ILE A 70 -5.99 -12.47 2.74
C ILE A 70 -4.49 -12.71 2.67
N TYR A 71 -3.86 -12.06 1.71
CA TYR A 71 -2.42 -12.18 1.46
C TYR A 71 -1.73 -10.85 1.67
N LEU A 72 -0.56 -10.90 2.29
CA LEU A 72 0.38 -9.80 2.32
C LEU A 72 1.20 -9.82 1.03
N ILE A 73 1.17 -8.73 0.28
CA ILE A 73 1.82 -8.61 -1.01
C ILE A 73 2.74 -7.39 -0.99
N TYR A 74 3.92 -7.54 -1.57
CA TYR A 74 4.79 -6.43 -1.92
C TYR A 74 4.63 -6.12 -3.41
N ASN A 75 4.29 -4.87 -3.72
CA ASN A 75 4.05 -4.40 -5.07
C ASN A 75 5.14 -3.41 -5.49
N ILE A 76 5.59 -3.50 -6.73
CA ILE A 76 6.48 -2.51 -7.35
C ILE A 76 6.01 -2.16 -8.76
N CYS A 77 6.03 -0.88 -9.08
CA CYS A 77 5.78 -0.40 -10.43
C CYS A 77 6.85 0.62 -10.83
N THR A 78 7.53 0.35 -11.94
CA THR A 78 8.51 1.27 -12.52
C THR A 78 7.91 1.94 -13.75
N ALA A 79 8.12 3.25 -13.92
CA ALA A 79 7.49 4.06 -14.95
C ALA A 79 5.95 3.93 -14.96
N ALA A 80 5.35 4.07 -13.77
CA ALA A 80 3.91 4.01 -13.55
C ALA A 80 3.18 5.10 -14.35
N ASP A 81 3.77 6.30 -14.44
CA ASP A 81 3.30 7.44 -15.26
C ASP A 81 3.28 7.15 -16.76
N LYS A 82 4.02 6.14 -17.22
CA LYS A 82 4.03 5.65 -18.61
C LYS A 82 3.14 4.43 -18.81
N GLY A 83 2.32 4.09 -17.82
CA GLY A 83 1.35 3.00 -17.89
C GLY A 83 1.98 1.60 -17.88
N LYS A 84 3.15 1.43 -17.25
CA LYS A 84 3.69 0.09 -17.00
C LYS A 84 2.86 -0.64 -15.94
N ALA A 85 2.81 -1.96 -16.05
CA ALA A 85 2.08 -2.79 -15.09
C ALA A 85 2.84 -2.89 -13.77
N GLU A 86 2.09 -3.07 -12.69
CA GLU A 86 2.61 -3.44 -11.38
C GLU A 86 3.10 -4.89 -11.38
N ILE A 87 4.14 -5.17 -10.60
CA ILE A 87 4.64 -6.51 -10.31
C ILE A 87 4.35 -6.81 -8.85
N GLU A 88 3.64 -7.91 -8.60
CA GLU A 88 3.27 -8.38 -7.27
C GLU A 88 4.21 -9.51 -6.81
N LYS A 89 4.63 -9.45 -5.55
CA LYS A 89 5.35 -10.52 -4.85
C LYS A 89 4.58 -10.88 -3.60
N GLU A 90 3.99 -12.07 -3.59
CA GLU A 90 3.34 -12.61 -2.40
C GLU A 90 4.37 -12.88 -1.30
N ILE A 91 4.15 -12.32 -0.11
CA ILE A 91 5.03 -12.51 1.05
C ILE A 91 4.53 -13.66 1.91
N MET A 92 3.26 -13.63 2.30
CA MET A 92 2.62 -14.69 3.07
C MET A 92 1.10 -14.58 3.03
N ARG A 93 0.43 -15.70 3.32
CA ARG A 93 -0.99 -15.70 3.69
C ARG A 93 -1.13 -15.28 5.16
N LEU A 94 -2.04 -14.35 5.44
CA LEU A 94 -2.31 -13.89 6.80
C LEU A 94 -3.35 -14.78 7.49
N LYS A 95 -3.19 -14.96 8.81
CA LYS A 95 -4.17 -15.65 9.66
C LYS A 95 -5.40 -14.79 9.94
N SER A 96 -5.25 -13.47 9.88
CA SER A 96 -6.30 -12.49 10.09
C SER A 96 -6.10 -11.26 9.19
N GLY A 97 -7.12 -10.42 9.03
CA GLY A 97 -6.99 -9.15 8.32
C GLY A 97 -6.32 -8.04 9.11
N SER A 98 -5.84 -8.30 10.33
CA SER A 98 -5.24 -7.28 11.22
C SER A 98 -3.71 -7.35 11.20
N ILE A 99 -3.06 -6.23 10.90
CA ILE A 99 -1.60 -6.15 10.77
C ILE A 99 -1.10 -4.72 11.04
N TYR A 100 0.18 -4.58 11.38
CA TYR A 100 0.89 -3.31 11.35
C TYR A 100 1.75 -3.26 10.09
N LEU A 101 1.65 -2.17 9.34
CA LEU A 101 2.49 -1.90 8.17
C LEU A 101 3.41 -0.72 8.49
N LYS A 102 4.66 -0.82 8.09
CA LYS A 102 5.67 0.21 8.28
C LYS A 102 6.46 0.44 7.01
N ALA A 103 6.84 1.70 6.79
CA ALA A 103 7.84 2.08 5.81
C ALA A 103 8.91 2.91 6.51
N LYS A 104 10.18 2.54 6.31
CA LYS A 104 11.33 3.32 6.76
C LYS A 104 11.97 3.98 5.55
N ILE A 105 12.12 5.30 5.60
CA ILE A 105 12.80 6.11 4.60
C ILE A 105 14.14 6.53 5.19
N SER A 106 15.22 6.18 4.51
CA SER A 106 16.60 6.53 4.87
C SER A 106 17.18 7.52 3.86
N ALA A 107 18.38 8.05 4.18
CA ALA A 107 19.08 9.01 3.35
C ALA A 107 19.17 8.57 1.88
N GLY A 108 19.04 9.54 0.97
CA GLY A 108 18.92 9.26 -0.46
C GLY A 108 17.58 8.67 -0.89
N ALA A 109 16.51 8.82 -0.09
CA ALA A 109 15.15 8.34 -0.40
C ALA A 109 15.05 6.82 -0.62
N LYS A 110 15.86 6.06 0.12
CA LYS A 110 15.81 4.60 0.18
C LYS A 110 14.70 4.14 1.10
N CYS A 111 13.84 3.26 0.62
CA CYS A 111 12.63 2.85 1.32
C CYS A 111 12.65 1.35 1.57
N GLN A 112 12.42 0.95 2.82
CA GLN A 112 12.22 -0.44 3.20
C GLN A 112 10.86 -0.59 3.86
N PHE A 113 10.04 -1.50 3.35
CA PHE A 113 8.79 -1.87 3.98
C PHE A 113 9.00 -2.99 4.99
N SER A 114 8.17 -2.99 6.03
CA SER A 114 8.09 -4.06 7.00
C SER A 114 6.67 -4.21 7.54
N TYR A 115 6.39 -5.35 8.14
CA TYR A 115 5.10 -5.66 8.73
C TYR A 115 5.26 -6.33 10.10
N SER A 116 4.19 -6.34 10.89
CA SER A 116 4.16 -6.99 12.20
C SER A 116 2.76 -7.46 12.55
N GLU A 117 2.62 -8.68 13.11
CA GLU A 117 1.34 -9.19 13.64
C GLU A 117 1.10 -8.75 15.09
N ASP A 118 2.15 -8.42 15.85
CA ASP A 118 2.07 -8.03 17.27
C ASP A 118 2.26 -6.51 17.52
N GLY A 119 2.74 -5.78 16.52
CA GLY A 119 3.05 -4.35 16.60
C GLY A 119 4.38 -4.02 17.27
N ILE A 120 5.17 -5.04 17.61
CA ILE A 120 6.44 -4.94 18.33
C ILE A 120 7.58 -5.42 17.42
N ASN A 121 7.46 -6.65 16.91
CA ASN A 121 8.47 -7.29 16.08
C ASN A 121 8.13 -7.08 14.61
N PHE A 122 8.95 -6.30 13.91
CA PHE A 122 8.76 -6.02 12.49
C PHE A 122 9.67 -6.89 11.63
N THR A 123 9.10 -7.49 10.59
CA THR A 123 9.82 -8.27 9.56
C THR A 123 9.82 -7.48 8.25
N GLU A 124 10.98 -7.40 7.60
CA GLU A 124 11.11 -6.73 6.30
C GLU A 124 10.30 -7.47 5.22
N ALA A 125 9.69 -6.71 4.32
CA ALA A 125 8.89 -7.22 3.22
C ALA A 125 9.29 -6.54 1.91
N GLY A 126 9.66 -7.37 0.93
CA GLY A 126 10.16 -6.89 -0.34
C GLY A 126 11.60 -6.38 -0.28
N ASP A 127 12.08 -5.95 -1.43
CA ASP A 127 13.44 -5.43 -1.61
C ASP A 127 13.48 -3.92 -1.34
N GLU A 128 14.67 -3.36 -1.08
CA GLU A 128 14.86 -1.90 -0.94
C GLU A 128 14.35 -1.18 -2.21
N PHE A 129 13.49 -0.19 -2.01
CA PHE A 129 12.91 0.62 -3.07
C PHE A 129 13.51 2.03 -3.08
N GLN A 130 14.00 2.46 -4.24
CA GLN A 130 14.44 3.83 -4.45
C GLN A 130 13.23 4.72 -4.82
N ALA A 131 12.78 5.55 -3.88
CA ALA A 131 11.72 6.51 -4.17
C ALA A 131 12.20 7.56 -5.18
N VAL A 132 11.30 7.92 -6.10
CA VAL A 132 11.54 8.94 -7.13
C VAL A 132 10.43 9.98 -7.08
N ALA A 133 10.74 11.21 -7.50
CA ALA A 133 9.75 12.27 -7.60
C ALA A 133 8.59 11.88 -8.53
N GLY A 134 7.37 12.29 -8.14
CA GLY A 134 6.21 12.31 -9.00
C GLY A 134 6.30 13.41 -10.07
N GLN A 135 5.20 13.66 -10.77
CA GLN A 135 5.14 14.70 -11.79
C GLN A 135 5.14 16.08 -11.11
N TRP A 136 6.25 16.82 -11.24
CA TRP A 136 6.47 18.17 -10.67
C TRP A 136 6.47 18.26 -9.13
N ILE A 137 6.39 17.14 -8.43
CA ILE A 137 6.29 17.06 -6.97
C ILE A 137 7.17 15.93 -6.44
N GLY A 138 7.64 16.06 -5.20
CA GLY A 138 8.39 15.00 -4.52
C GLY A 138 7.59 13.71 -4.33
N ALA A 139 8.28 12.66 -3.89
CA ALA A 139 7.66 11.41 -3.48
C ALA A 139 6.67 11.65 -2.32
N LYS A 140 5.66 10.80 -2.26
CA LYS A 140 4.63 10.83 -1.21
C LYS A 140 4.48 9.46 -0.59
N ILE A 141 3.92 9.41 0.59
CA ILE A 141 3.53 8.18 1.27
C ILE A 141 2.07 8.26 1.66
N GLY A 142 1.35 7.14 1.66
CA GLY A 142 -0.04 7.16 2.08
C GLY A 142 -0.77 5.85 1.91
N LEU A 143 -2.10 5.95 1.93
CA LEU A 143 -3.02 4.83 2.06
C LEU A 143 -4.01 4.79 0.89
N PHE A 144 -4.51 3.60 0.58
CA PHE A 144 -5.55 3.40 -0.43
C PHE A 144 -6.38 2.17 -0.10
N ALA A 145 -7.57 2.07 -0.68
CA ALA A 145 -8.41 0.87 -0.63
C ALA A 145 -9.20 0.75 -1.93
N THR A 146 -9.04 -0.35 -2.64
CA THR A 146 -9.48 -0.55 -4.02
C THR A 146 -10.19 -1.88 -4.21
N ARG A 147 -10.99 -1.94 -5.28
CA ARG A 147 -11.60 -3.16 -5.81
C ARG A 147 -11.65 -3.08 -7.34
N GLU A 148 -11.69 -4.22 -8.01
CA GLU A 148 -11.83 -4.29 -9.46
C GLU A 148 -13.31 -4.26 -9.90
N ASN A 149 -14.17 -4.97 -9.16
CA ASN A 149 -15.56 -5.20 -9.53
C ASN A 149 -16.53 -4.32 -8.73
N GLN A 150 -17.58 -3.82 -9.40
CA GLN A 150 -18.64 -3.04 -8.74
C GLN A 150 -19.79 -3.95 -8.30
N ILE A 151 -20.11 -3.92 -7.00
CA ILE A 151 -21.38 -4.40 -6.45
C ILE A 151 -21.92 -3.35 -5.45
N ASN A 152 -23.12 -3.58 -4.91
CA ASN A 152 -23.80 -2.64 -3.99
C ASN A 152 -23.08 -2.44 -2.64
N ASP A 153 -22.27 -3.41 -2.22
CA ASP A 153 -21.46 -3.35 -1.00
C ASP A 153 -19.97 -3.41 -1.35
N SER A 154 -19.06 -2.95 -0.48
CA SER A 154 -17.61 -3.08 -0.67
C SER A 154 -16.94 -3.64 0.58
N GLY A 155 -15.71 -4.12 0.44
CA GLY A 155 -14.82 -4.29 1.57
C GLY A 155 -14.48 -2.96 2.22
N VAL A 156 -13.90 -3.04 3.41
CA VAL A 156 -13.43 -1.89 4.17
C VAL A 156 -12.04 -2.13 4.75
N ALA A 157 -11.26 -1.06 4.79
CA ALA A 157 -9.97 -0.98 5.46
C ALA A 157 -10.06 -0.02 6.64
N ASP A 158 -9.99 -0.55 7.86
CA ASP A 158 -9.97 0.20 9.09
C ASP A 158 -8.52 0.49 9.48
N TYR A 159 -8.05 1.69 9.15
CA TYR A 159 -6.80 2.24 9.65
C TYR A 159 -7.04 2.96 10.98
N ASP A 160 -6.37 2.51 12.04
CA ASP A 160 -6.51 3.05 13.40
C ASP A 160 -5.79 4.39 13.54
N TRP A 161 -4.57 4.48 12.99
CA TRP A 161 -3.73 5.67 13.00
C TRP A 161 -2.68 5.58 11.90
N PHE A 162 -2.18 6.74 11.46
CA PHE A 162 -1.07 6.88 10.52
C PHE A 162 -0.03 7.80 11.16
N ARG A 163 1.09 7.24 11.61
CA ARG A 163 2.05 7.94 12.47
C ARG A 163 3.39 8.09 11.77
N PHE A 164 3.89 9.32 11.77
CA PHE A 164 5.28 9.61 11.45
C PHE A 164 6.11 9.57 12.72
N ASP A 165 7.25 8.91 12.64
CA ASP A 165 8.29 8.95 13.65
C ASP A 165 9.57 9.47 12.98
N ASN A 166 10.08 10.58 13.50
CA ASN A 166 11.42 11.05 13.17
C ASN A 166 12.40 10.21 14.00
N LYS A 167 13.52 9.82 13.40
CA LYS A 167 14.63 9.20 14.14
C LYS A 167 15.01 10.04 15.35
#